data_AF-A0A351UKZ7-F1
#
_entry.id   AF-A0A351UKZ7-F1
#
_cell.length_a   1.000
_cell.length_b   1.000
_cell.length_c   1.000
_cell.angle_alpha   90.00
_cell.angle_beta   90.00
_cell.angle_gamma   90.00
#
_symmetry.space_group_name_H-M   'P 1'
#
loop_
_entity.id
_entity.type
_entity.pdbx_description
1 polymer ?
#
loop_
_entity_poly.entity_id
_entity_poly.type
_entity_poly.pdbx_seq_one_letter_code
_entity_poly.pdbx_strand_id
1 'polypeptide(L)'
;MKTMNTAVILAALFAVPALHAEDALGDAIGVSTAAVARPQPGLVAGYRGTPLPVPGDQLLYVKKGDRVDLLVTFEAIMNDGGKERKEMTTATILQNVIVINVLKADKPEGAGAIELLLNPNEAQYAALSVARGKAINITVRAPGDVELHPMEMASFRRLIK
;
A
#
# COMPACT_ATOMS: atom_id res chain seq x y z
N MET A 1 59.23 -23.61 51.73
CA MET A 1 60.45 -22.78 51.79
C MET A 1 60.76 -22.28 50.40
N LYS A 2 60.84 -20.95 50.21
CA LYS A 2 61.68 -20.19 49.22
C LYS A 2 61.43 -20.48 47.72
N THR A 3 61.33 -19.55 46.77
CA THR A 3 61.69 -18.12 46.59
C THR A 3 61.14 -17.74 45.19
N MET A 4 60.33 -16.68 45.03
CA MET A 4 60.71 -15.32 44.56
C MET A 4 61.27 -15.18 43.12
N ASN A 5 60.51 -14.39 42.32
CA ASN A 5 60.90 -13.34 41.35
C ASN A 5 61.65 -13.76 40.05
N THR A 6 61.48 -13.16 38.85
CA THR A 6 61.11 -11.77 38.47
C THR A 6 60.77 -11.70 36.95
N ALA A 7 59.76 -10.89 36.60
CA ALA A 7 59.55 -10.00 35.44
C ALA A 7 59.97 -10.36 33.99
N VAL A 8 59.09 -10.08 33.01
CA VAL A 8 59.16 -8.91 32.08
C VAL A 8 58.05 -8.96 31.00
N ILE A 9 57.21 -7.92 31.00
CA ILE A 9 56.64 -7.10 29.89
C ILE A 9 55.98 -7.80 28.67
N LEU A 10 54.68 -7.54 28.45
CA LEU A 10 54.16 -6.72 27.33
C LEU A 10 52.65 -6.45 27.50
N ALA A 11 52.29 -5.22 27.87
CA ALA A 11 50.91 -4.76 27.95
C ALA A 11 50.45 -4.25 26.57
N ALA A 12 49.45 -4.91 25.97
CA ALA A 12 48.77 -4.44 24.78
C ALA A 12 47.62 -3.50 25.18
N LEU A 13 47.71 -2.25 24.71
CA LEU A 13 46.63 -1.27 24.76
C LEU A 13 45.48 -1.70 23.83
N PHE A 14 44.29 -1.86 24.38
CA PHE A 14 43.04 -1.62 23.64
C PHE A 14 42.23 -0.60 24.42
N ALA A 15 42.20 0.63 23.90
CA ALA A 15 41.39 1.72 24.41
C ALA A 15 39.92 1.46 24.07
N VAL A 16 39.09 1.26 25.09
CA VAL A 16 37.63 1.36 25.01
C VAL A 16 37.28 2.78 25.46
N PRO A 17 36.72 3.66 24.61
CA PRO A 17 36.23 4.94 25.10
C PRO A 17 34.95 4.69 25.90
N ALA A 18 35.07 5.00 27.19
CA ALA A 18 34.00 5.01 28.17
C ALA A 18 32.96 6.07 27.83
N LEU A 19 31.69 5.67 27.99
CA LEU A 19 30.63 6.40 28.69
C LEU A 19 30.95 7.86 29.08
N HIS A 20 30.26 8.81 28.44
CA HIS A 20 29.81 10.03 29.11
C HIS A 20 28.33 10.24 28.76
N ALA A 21 27.48 9.68 29.63
CA ALA A 21 26.13 10.14 29.84
C ALA A 21 26.21 11.32 30.82
N GLU A 22 25.87 12.51 30.36
CA GLU A 22 25.40 13.58 31.24
C GLU A 22 23.95 13.87 30.86
N ASP A 23 23.04 13.21 31.57
CA ASP A 23 21.66 13.66 31.71
C ASP A 23 21.65 14.84 32.69
N ALA A 24 21.25 16.01 32.21
CA ALA A 24 20.66 17.03 33.06
C ALA A 24 19.36 17.50 32.41
N LEU A 25 18.24 17.13 33.04
CA LEU A 25 16.90 17.57 32.71
C LEU A 25 16.78 19.10 32.73
N GLY A 26 16.28 19.64 31.63
CA GLY A 26 15.77 21.00 31.50
C GLY A 26 14.55 20.98 30.58
N ASP A 27 13.38 21.15 31.19
CA ASP A 27 12.05 20.96 30.65
C ASP A 27 11.64 22.00 29.57
N ALA A 28 10.53 21.69 28.88
CA ALA A 28 9.67 22.54 28.04
C ALA A 28 9.82 22.49 26.49
N ILE A 29 8.98 21.61 25.90
CA ILE A 29 8.20 21.81 24.67
C ILE A 29 8.99 22.28 23.43
N GLY A 30 9.56 21.32 22.71
CA GLY A 30 10.09 21.54 21.37
C GLY A 30 10.13 20.23 20.59
N VAL A 31 8.99 19.57 20.39
CA VAL A 31 8.90 18.52 19.37
C VAL A 31 9.26 19.17 18.05
N SER A 32 10.44 18.85 17.52
CA SER A 32 10.90 19.27 16.20
C SER A 32 9.90 18.79 15.16
N THR A 33 8.98 19.67 14.74
CA THR A 33 7.94 19.44 13.74
C THR A 33 8.44 19.66 12.31
N ALA A 34 9.69 19.29 12.01
CA ALA A 34 10.21 19.43 10.67
C ALA A 34 11.24 18.35 10.32
N ALA A 35 10.87 17.08 10.49
CA ALA A 35 11.31 16.11 9.50
C ALA A 35 10.67 16.54 8.17
N VAL A 36 11.38 17.33 7.38
CA VAL A 36 10.98 17.72 6.02
C VAL A 36 10.75 16.42 5.26
N ALA A 37 9.48 16.03 5.13
CA ALA A 37 9.09 14.86 4.39
C ALA A 37 9.66 15.02 2.98
N ARG A 38 10.60 14.14 2.60
CA ARG A 38 11.05 14.10 1.21
C ARG A 38 9.83 13.75 0.37
N PRO A 39 9.38 14.61 -0.55
CA PRO A 39 8.18 14.35 -1.33
C PRO A 39 8.41 13.07 -2.15
N GLN A 40 7.55 12.07 -1.96
CA GLN A 40 7.56 10.89 -2.82
C GLN A 40 7.06 11.31 -4.21
N PRO A 41 7.82 11.08 -5.30
CA PRO A 41 7.45 11.58 -6.62
C PRO A 41 6.07 11.08 -7.07
N GLY A 42 5.11 12.01 -7.21
CA GLY A 42 3.73 11.72 -7.61
C GLY A 42 2.72 11.69 -6.46
N LEU A 43 3.17 11.71 -5.20
CA LEU A 43 2.28 11.89 -4.05
C LEU A 43 2.10 13.39 -3.75
N VAL A 44 0.85 13.84 -3.68
CA VAL A 44 0.50 15.24 -3.44
C VAL A 44 -0.23 15.41 -2.12
N ALA A 45 -0.14 16.60 -1.53
CA ALA A 45 -0.84 16.92 -0.28
C ALA A 45 -2.35 16.68 -0.43
N GLY A 46 -2.98 16.11 0.61
CA GLY A 46 -4.39 15.73 0.59
C GLY A 46 -4.66 14.33 0.06
N TYR A 47 -3.74 13.72 -0.68
CA TYR A 47 -3.86 12.36 -1.21
C TYR A 47 -3.00 11.36 -0.45
N ARG A 48 -3.20 10.06 -0.71
CA ARG A 48 -2.49 8.92 -0.11
C ARG A 48 -2.03 7.99 -1.22
N GLY A 49 -0.78 7.54 -1.14
CA GLY A 49 -0.30 6.41 -1.92
C GLY A 49 -0.89 5.13 -1.31
N THR A 50 -1.79 4.48 -2.04
CA THR A 50 -2.48 3.29 -1.56
C THR A 50 -2.03 2.09 -2.37
N PRO A 51 -1.19 1.20 -1.81
CA PRO A 51 -0.78 -0.01 -2.49
C PRO A 51 -1.93 -1.02 -2.48
N LEU A 52 -2.26 -1.56 -3.66
CA LEU A 52 -3.24 -2.61 -3.84
C LEU A 52 -2.61 -3.83 -4.50
N PRO A 53 -2.75 -5.03 -3.92
CA PRO A 53 -2.32 -6.25 -4.57
C PRO A 53 -3.22 -6.52 -5.77
N VAL A 54 -2.60 -6.82 -6.91
CA VAL A 54 -3.31 -7.20 -8.13
C VAL A 54 -2.59 -8.37 -8.81
N PRO A 55 -3.32 -9.20 -9.57
CA PRO A 55 -2.72 -10.24 -10.41
C PRO A 55 -1.66 -9.70 -11.38
N GLY A 56 -0.60 -10.47 -11.61
CA GLY A 56 0.55 -10.06 -12.44
C GLY A 56 0.21 -9.82 -13.91
N ASP A 57 -0.78 -10.55 -14.45
CA ASP A 57 -1.29 -10.43 -15.81
C ASP A 57 -1.90 -9.06 -16.07
N GLN A 58 -2.62 -8.49 -15.10
CA GLN A 58 -3.18 -7.15 -15.19
C GLN A 58 -2.10 -6.07 -15.17
N LEU A 59 -0.96 -6.38 -14.56
CA LEU A 59 0.14 -5.44 -14.49
C LEU A 59 0.95 -5.37 -15.77
N LEU A 60 0.87 -6.32 -16.71
CA LEU A 60 1.80 -6.40 -17.85
C LEU A 60 1.98 -5.06 -18.59
N TYR A 61 0.89 -4.35 -18.86
CA TYR A 61 0.89 -3.14 -19.68
C TYR A 61 0.73 -1.83 -18.91
N VAL A 62 0.43 -1.90 -17.61
CA VAL A 62 0.22 -0.71 -16.75
C VAL A 62 1.53 -0.01 -16.46
N LYS A 63 1.52 1.32 -16.49
CA LYS A 63 2.67 2.19 -16.23
C LYS A 63 2.30 3.25 -15.20
N LYS A 64 3.34 3.83 -14.60
CA LYS A 64 3.20 5.04 -13.77
C LYS A 64 2.63 6.17 -14.64
N GLY A 65 1.61 6.86 -14.14
CA GLY A 65 0.89 7.92 -14.82
C GLY A 65 -0.39 7.47 -15.53
N ASP A 66 -0.58 6.16 -15.73
CA ASP A 66 -1.82 5.65 -16.29
C ASP A 66 -3.00 5.93 -15.34
N ARG A 67 -4.18 6.07 -15.94
CA ARG A 67 -5.45 6.17 -15.22
C ARG A 67 -6.15 4.82 -15.30
N VAL A 68 -6.68 4.37 -14.17
CA VAL A 68 -7.37 3.10 -14.08
C VAL A 68 -8.70 3.25 -13.35
N ASP A 69 -9.60 2.31 -13.61
CA ASP A 69 -10.75 2.07 -12.76
C ASP A 69 -10.52 0.80 -11.94
N LEU A 70 -10.99 0.80 -10.69
CA LEU A 70 -10.88 -0.32 -9.75
C LEU A 70 -12.19 -1.09 -9.68
N LEU A 71 -12.17 -2.33 -10.16
CA LEU A 71 -13.28 -3.25 -10.11
C LEU A 71 -13.07 -4.25 -8.98
N VAL A 72 -14.12 -4.45 -8.18
CA VAL A 72 -14.07 -5.33 -7.02
C VAL A 72 -15.18 -6.34 -7.14
N THR A 73 -14.82 -7.61 -7.09
CA THR A 73 -15.77 -8.72 -7.09
C THR A 73 -15.91 -9.24 -5.67
N PHE A 74 -17.14 -9.34 -5.18
CA PHE A 74 -17.45 -9.81 -3.83
C PHE A 74 -18.78 -10.58 -3.79
N GLU A 75 -19.00 -11.32 -2.71
CA GLU A 75 -20.28 -11.97 -2.45
C GLU A 75 -21.25 -10.95 -1.84
N ALA A 76 -22.26 -10.54 -2.61
CA ALA A 76 -23.36 -9.71 -2.14
C ALA A 76 -24.49 -10.59 -1.61
N ILE A 77 -25.12 -10.18 -0.50
CA ILE A 77 -26.36 -10.82 -0.01
C ILE A 77 -27.52 -10.00 -0.55
N MET A 78 -28.33 -10.62 -1.40
CA MET A 78 -29.54 -10.02 -1.95
C MET A 78 -30.78 -10.69 -1.34
N ASN A 79 -31.76 -9.86 -1.01
CA ASN A 79 -33.08 -10.30 -0.56
C ASN A 79 -34.04 -10.22 -1.75
N ASP A 80 -34.40 -11.38 -2.30
CA ASP A 80 -35.33 -11.50 -3.42
C ASP A 80 -36.51 -12.38 -2.97
N GLY A 81 -37.68 -11.77 -2.80
CA GLY A 81 -38.90 -12.49 -2.39
C GLY A 81 -38.84 -13.15 -1.00
N GLY A 82 -38.09 -12.55 -0.05
CA GLY A 82 -37.99 -13.04 1.33
C GLY A 82 -37.00 -14.19 1.55
N LYS A 83 -36.17 -14.52 0.54
CA LYS A 83 -35.04 -15.45 0.69
C LYS A 83 -33.73 -14.70 0.48
N GLU A 84 -32.85 -14.77 1.48
CA GLU A 84 -31.46 -14.32 1.35
C GLU A 84 -30.71 -15.24 0.39
N ARG A 85 -30.05 -14.65 -0.61
CA ARG A 85 -29.15 -15.37 -1.50
C ARG A 85 -27.84 -14.63 -1.66
N LYS A 86 -26.76 -15.41 -1.68
CA LYS A 86 -25.41 -14.91 -1.98
C LYS A 86 -25.21 -14.92 -3.49
N GLU A 87 -24.81 -13.79 -4.03
CA GLU A 87 -24.51 -13.61 -5.45
C GLU A 87 -23.14 -13.00 -5.63
N MET A 88 -22.36 -13.54 -6.57
CA MET A 88 -21.09 -12.95 -6.95
C MET A 88 -21.36 -11.72 -7.82
N THR A 89 -20.93 -10.57 -7.33
CA THR A 89 -21.19 -9.29 -7.96
C THR A 89 -19.90 -8.52 -8.11
N THR A 90 -19.72 -7.89 -9.28
CA THR A 90 -18.60 -7.00 -9.56
C THR A 90 -19.11 -5.56 -9.63
N ALA A 91 -18.42 -4.66 -8.93
CA ALA A 91 -18.70 -3.23 -8.96
C ALA A 91 -17.42 -2.44 -9.24
N THR A 92 -17.55 -1.36 -10.00
CA THR A 92 -16.49 -0.35 -10.13
C THR A 92 -16.56 0.57 -8.92
N ILE A 93 -15.61 0.43 -8.01
CA ILE A 93 -15.59 1.15 -6.74
C ILE A 93 -14.87 2.49 -6.87
N LEU A 94 -13.81 2.53 -7.69
CA LEU A 94 -13.08 3.75 -7.99
C LEU A 94 -13.00 3.92 -9.50
N GLN A 95 -13.15 5.15 -9.98
CA GLN A 95 -12.97 5.50 -11.38
C GLN A 95 -11.91 6.58 -11.51
N ASN A 96 -11.19 6.57 -12.62
CA ASN A 96 -10.27 7.63 -13.00
C ASN A 96 -9.13 7.90 -11.99
N VAL A 97 -8.62 6.86 -11.34
CA VAL A 97 -7.54 6.98 -10.35
C VAL A 97 -6.18 6.84 -10.99
N ILE A 98 -5.20 7.62 -10.52
CA ILE A 98 -3.85 7.67 -11.12
C ILE A 98 -2.95 6.63 -10.46
N VAL A 99 -2.23 5.89 -11.29
CA VAL A 99 -1.16 4.98 -10.85
C VAL A 99 0.12 5.79 -10.61
N ILE A 100 0.63 5.80 -9.38
CA ILE A 100 1.87 6.51 -9.03
C ILE A 100 3.08 5.58 -8.90
N ASN A 101 2.85 4.28 -8.75
CA ASN A 101 3.89 3.26 -8.76
C ASN A 101 3.34 1.90 -9.19
N VAL A 102 4.21 1.04 -9.72
CA VAL A 102 3.87 -0.32 -10.14
C VAL A 102 4.97 -1.27 -9.71
N LEU A 103 4.62 -2.25 -8.88
CA LEU A 103 5.44 -3.40 -8.56
C LEU A 103 5.00 -4.57 -9.43
N LYS A 104 5.75 -4.84 -10.50
CA LYS A 104 5.48 -5.97 -11.41
C LYS A 104 5.74 -7.30 -10.69
N ALA A 105 4.93 -8.30 -11.02
CA ALA A 105 5.19 -9.68 -10.63
C ALA A 105 6.32 -10.27 -11.49
N ASP A 106 7.03 -11.28 -10.98
CA ASP A 106 8.06 -12.01 -11.74
C ASP A 106 7.49 -12.82 -12.91
N LYS A 107 6.21 -13.22 -12.80
CA LYS A 107 5.46 -14.00 -13.78
C LYS A 107 4.02 -13.47 -13.89
N PRO A 108 3.33 -13.63 -15.03
CA PRO A 108 1.94 -13.18 -15.18
C PRO A 108 0.98 -13.77 -14.13
N GLU A 109 1.20 -15.02 -13.72
CA GLU A 109 0.37 -15.71 -12.73
C GLU A 109 0.73 -15.34 -11.29
N GLY A 110 1.78 -14.53 -11.09
CA GLY A 110 2.25 -14.10 -9.79
C GLY A 110 1.43 -12.95 -9.19
N ALA A 111 1.81 -12.55 -7.98
CA ALA A 111 1.24 -11.36 -7.33
C ALA A 111 2.14 -10.15 -7.58
N GLY A 112 1.54 -9.03 -7.95
CA GLY A 112 2.20 -7.74 -7.92
C GLY A 112 1.36 -6.72 -7.16
N ALA A 113 1.72 -5.44 -7.28
CA ALA A 113 0.97 -4.36 -6.68
C ALA A 113 0.99 -3.11 -7.54
N ILE A 114 -0.08 -2.33 -7.46
CA ILE A 114 -0.12 -0.94 -7.93
C ILE A 114 -0.22 -0.02 -6.73
N GLU A 115 0.41 1.14 -6.82
CA GLU A 115 0.18 2.22 -5.86
C GLU A 115 -0.68 3.27 -6.54
N LEU A 116 -1.86 3.52 -5.97
CA LEU A 116 -2.83 4.48 -6.49
C LEU A 116 -2.78 5.78 -5.68
N LEU A 117 -2.95 6.91 -6.37
CA LEU A 117 -3.13 8.21 -5.75
C LEU A 117 -4.60 8.41 -5.40
N LEU A 118 -4.95 8.20 -4.14
CA LEU A 118 -6.33 8.23 -3.65
C LEU A 118 -6.55 9.35 -2.64
N ASN A 119 -7.75 9.92 -2.63
CA ASN A 119 -8.19 10.76 -1.51
C ASN A 119 -8.51 9.89 -0.26
N PRO A 120 -8.70 10.47 0.94
CA PRO A 120 -8.93 9.69 2.15
C PRO A 120 -10.18 8.79 2.13
N ASN A 121 -11.23 9.15 1.38
CA ASN A 121 -12.44 8.34 1.28
C ASN A 121 -12.23 7.17 0.30
N GLU A 122 -11.63 7.43 -0.85
CA GLU A 122 -11.26 6.41 -1.84
C GLU A 122 -10.30 5.37 -1.25
N ALA A 123 -9.33 5.81 -0.43
CA ALA A 123 -8.40 4.91 0.26
C ALA A 123 -9.11 3.96 1.23
N GLN A 124 -10.18 4.40 1.89
CA GLN A 124 -11.00 3.54 2.76
C GLN A 124 -11.75 2.47 1.95
N TYR A 125 -12.35 2.86 0.82
CA TYR A 125 -13.00 1.90 -0.08
C TYR A 125 -12.00 0.90 -0.66
N ALA A 126 -10.82 1.36 -1.03
CA ALA A 126 -9.73 0.50 -1.50
C ALA A 126 -9.30 -0.51 -0.42
N ALA A 127 -9.13 -0.06 0.83
CA ALA A 127 -8.81 -0.94 1.96
C ALA A 127 -9.93 -1.96 2.24
N LEU A 128 -11.20 -1.55 2.20
CA LEU A 128 -12.33 -2.45 2.34
C LEU A 128 -12.36 -3.51 1.23
N SER A 129 -12.00 -3.11 0.01
CA SER A 129 -11.93 -4.00 -1.15
C SER A 129 -10.86 -5.07 -0.98
N VAL A 130 -9.71 -4.74 -0.38
CA VAL A 130 -8.69 -5.74 -0.02
C VAL A 130 -9.18 -6.67 1.10
N ALA A 131 -9.89 -6.13 2.08
CA ALA A 131 -10.34 -6.91 3.24
C ALA A 131 -11.51 -7.84 2.94
N ARG A 132 -12.41 -7.47 2.01
CA ARG A 132 -13.68 -8.17 1.74
C ARG A 132 -13.86 -8.65 0.30
N GLY A 133 -13.09 -8.09 -0.63
CA GLY A 133 -13.12 -8.49 -2.03
C GLY A 133 -12.59 -9.90 -2.21
N LYS A 134 -13.24 -10.66 -3.10
CA LYS A 134 -12.75 -11.96 -3.58
C LYS A 134 -11.72 -11.77 -4.69
N ALA A 135 -11.90 -10.74 -5.50
CA ALA A 135 -10.97 -10.36 -6.56
C ALA A 135 -10.95 -8.84 -6.73
N ILE A 136 -9.76 -8.29 -6.92
CA ILE A 136 -9.52 -6.90 -7.29
C ILE A 136 -8.93 -6.90 -8.68
N ASN A 137 -9.61 -6.21 -9.59
CA ASN A 137 -9.20 -6.05 -10.97
C ASN A 137 -9.11 -4.56 -11.31
N ILE A 138 -8.28 -4.23 -12.27
CA ILE A 138 -8.10 -2.90 -12.82
C ILE A 138 -8.42 -2.90 -14.31
N THR A 139 -8.93 -1.78 -14.78
CA THR A 139 -9.07 -1.51 -16.21
C THR A 139 -8.35 -0.22 -16.53
N VAL A 140 -7.48 -0.24 -17.54
CA VAL A 140 -6.71 0.93 -17.95
C VAL A 140 -7.57 1.79 -18.85
N ARG A 141 -7.65 3.09 -18.53
CA ARG A 141 -8.38 4.06 -19.33
C ARG A 141 -7.58 4.50 -20.55
N ALA A 142 -8.28 4.85 -21.61
CA ALA A 142 -7.64 5.44 -22.79
C ALA A 142 -7.01 6.81 -22.43
N PRO A 143 -5.91 7.22 -23.08
CA PRO A 143 -5.33 8.53 -22.85
C PRO A 143 -6.35 9.66 -23.09
N GLY A 144 -6.50 10.56 -22.12
CA GLY A 144 -7.46 11.67 -22.17
C GLY A 144 -8.87 11.32 -21.69
N ASP A 145 -9.18 10.05 -21.45
CA ASP A 145 -10.46 9.64 -20.90
C ASP A 145 -10.50 9.91 -19.38
N VAL A 146 -11.23 10.96 -19.00
CA VAL A 146 -11.34 11.46 -17.62
C VAL A 146 -12.78 11.54 -17.14
N GLU A 147 -13.75 11.23 -18.00
CA GLU A 147 -15.18 11.32 -17.68
C GLU A 147 -15.57 10.23 -16.67
N LEU A 148 -16.52 10.53 -15.78
CA LEU A 148 -17.01 9.58 -14.79
C LEU A 148 -18.40 9.11 -15.20
N HIS A 149 -18.60 7.80 -15.20
CA HIS A 149 -19.87 7.20 -15.60
C HIS A 149 -20.53 6.50 -14.42
N PRO A 150 -21.82 6.72 -14.15
CA PRO A 150 -22.57 5.84 -13.27
C PRO A 150 -22.54 4.41 -13.85
N MET A 151 -21.94 3.47 -13.12
CA MET A 151 -21.88 2.07 -13.51
C MET A 151 -22.77 1.24 -12.61
N GLU A 152 -23.63 0.44 -13.22
CA GLU A 152 -24.41 -0.52 -12.46
C GLU A 152 -23.56 -1.73 -12.08
N MET A 153 -23.89 -2.35 -10.94
CA MET A 153 -23.24 -3.58 -10.50
C MET A 153 -23.54 -4.71 -11.48
N ALA A 154 -22.48 -5.41 -11.89
CA ALA A 154 -22.57 -6.53 -12.81
C ALA A 154 -22.72 -7.84 -12.03
N SER A 155 -23.69 -8.66 -12.42
CA SER A 155 -23.85 -10.01 -11.90
C SER A 155 -24.32 -10.94 -13.01
N PHE A 156 -23.97 -12.23 -12.93
CA PHE A 156 -24.30 -13.18 -14.00
C PHE A 156 -25.80 -13.35 -14.21
N ARG A 157 -26.60 -13.19 -13.16
CA ARG A 157 -28.07 -13.25 -13.25
C ARG A 157 -28.63 -12.16 -14.16
N ARG A 158 -28.01 -10.98 -14.18
CA ARG A 158 -28.46 -9.87 -15.03
C ARG A 158 -28.11 -10.10 -16.51
N LEU A 159 -27.20 -11.01 -16.81
CA LEU A 159 -26.78 -11.34 -18.18
C LEU A 159 -27.70 -12.36 -18.86
N ILE A 160 -28.34 -13.24 -18.10
CA ILE A 160 -29.23 -14.28 -18.63
C ILE A 160 -30.68 -13.85 -18.36
N LYS A 161 -31.41 -13.44 -19.41
CA LYS A 161 -32.84 -13.12 -19.34
C LYS A 161 -33.70 -14.38 -19.37
#